data_AF-A0A161ZK71-F1
#
_entry.id   AF-A0A161ZK71-F1
#
_cell.length_a   1.000
_cell.length_b   1.000
_cell.length_c   1.000
_cell.angle_alpha   90.00
_cell.angle_beta   90.00
_cell.angle_gamma   90.00
#
_symmetry.space_group_name_H-M   'P 1'
#
loop_
_entity.id
_entity.type
_entity.pdbx_description
1 polymer ?
#
loop_
_entity_poly.entity_id
_entity_poly.type
_entity_poly.pdbx_seq_one_letter_code
_entity_poly.pdbx_strand_id
1 'polypeptide(L)'
;MDDAGEFVVVTFPRKTTLSAWTLSDEQSTSSLSNRTVSGTVAFSTAPNRTENLTSFRVLPLENLSLANSGETVTLGRTTGDGSETDVDSVTYVDAPESECWRPFTQSWRPLGATNFTVTRSDAATARVFVLPDDPNVPVETLRSAKRRLLLAGYSFTSRRITDLLIAAANRGVKVHVLVDDAPVGGISTREAAVLDRLTNHGVTVDVIGGERGRYDFHHAKYAIADDEAIVMTENWKPAGVGGHSSRGWGAVVGGEAVDNLEAIFDADTSWYVTTPWQSFREGRSFNPTTAANESYPTKFPAKRVDAVSVLAAPDDAESGVLSLLRSANDSIDVQQMTVGSIHQPFIRATLAAARRGVAVRVLLSNAWYVHDDNQRVVRWLNERADAEGLPLEAELASPHDYEKIHAKGVIVDRRHVVVGSLNWNNNSARENREVAIVLHGKAAGKYYSHAFEADWGRREDRFPVGLAAFVTIAIAGAVWIAKREIRFES
;
A
#
# COMPACT_ATOMS: atom_id res chain seq x y z
N MET A 1 12.06 -1.25 -31.74
CA MET A 1 11.02 -0.78 -30.82
C MET A 1 10.40 0.40 -31.53
N ASP A 2 9.08 0.41 -31.64
CA ASP A 2 8.40 1.49 -32.37
C ASP A 2 7.90 2.42 -31.27
N ASP A 3 8.40 3.65 -31.19
CA ASP A 3 8.09 4.69 -30.18
C ASP A 3 6.63 5.19 -30.31
N ALA A 4 5.79 4.34 -30.88
CA ALA A 4 4.43 4.57 -31.30
C ALA A 4 3.51 4.65 -30.07
N GLY A 5 3.32 5.88 -29.61
CA GLY A 5 2.55 6.23 -28.42
C GLY A 5 3.32 7.17 -27.49
N GLU A 6 4.62 7.38 -27.74
CA GLU A 6 5.40 8.41 -27.06
C GLU A 6 4.93 9.81 -27.48
N PHE A 7 4.96 10.75 -26.53
CA PHE A 7 4.52 12.12 -26.75
C PHE A 7 5.23 13.12 -25.86
N VAL A 8 5.33 14.35 -26.37
CA VAL A 8 5.87 15.50 -25.65
C VAL A 8 4.73 16.44 -25.29
N VAL A 9 4.69 16.91 -24.05
CA VAL A 9 3.66 17.84 -23.58
C VAL A 9 4.24 19.24 -23.46
N VAL A 10 3.65 20.21 -24.17
CA VAL A 10 4.09 21.61 -24.16
C VAL A 10 2.95 22.51 -23.68
N THR A 11 3.26 23.43 -22.77
CA THR A 11 2.29 24.41 -22.26
C THR A 11 2.51 25.78 -22.89
N PHE A 12 1.49 26.28 -23.59
CA PHE A 12 1.44 27.62 -24.17
C PHE A 12 0.56 28.52 -23.29
N PRO A 13 1.12 29.34 -22.39
CA PRO A 13 0.34 30.11 -21.40
C PRO A 13 -0.52 31.21 -22.04
N ARG A 14 -0.30 31.53 -23.32
CA ARG A 14 -1.06 32.51 -24.10
C ARG A 14 -1.45 31.86 -25.44
N LYS A 15 -2.38 32.48 -26.16
CA LYS A 15 -2.68 32.08 -27.53
C LYS A 15 -1.43 32.22 -28.40
N THR A 16 -0.97 31.12 -28.97
CA THR A 16 0.27 31.03 -29.74
C THR A 16 0.00 30.37 -31.08
N THR A 17 0.40 31.01 -32.18
CA THR A 17 0.39 30.41 -33.51
C THR A 17 1.67 29.61 -33.70
N LEU A 18 1.52 28.32 -33.98
CA LEU A 18 2.61 27.34 -33.98
C LEU A 18 3.42 27.29 -35.29
N SER A 19 3.07 28.09 -36.32
CA SER A 19 3.74 28.04 -37.63
C SER A 19 5.23 28.37 -37.63
N ALA A 20 5.74 28.98 -36.56
CA ALA A 20 7.15 29.32 -36.38
C ALA A 20 7.79 28.50 -35.26
N TRP A 21 7.15 27.41 -34.82
CA TRP A 21 7.63 26.56 -33.72
C TRP A 21 8.03 25.20 -34.24
N THR A 22 9.03 24.61 -33.59
CA THR A 22 9.65 23.34 -33.96
C THR A 22 9.87 22.49 -32.72
N LEU A 23 9.92 21.17 -32.91
CA LEU A 23 10.48 20.23 -31.94
C LEU A 23 11.64 19.50 -32.61
N SER A 24 12.76 19.35 -31.91
CA SER A 24 13.94 18.63 -32.38
C SER A 24 14.40 17.60 -31.35
N ASP A 25 14.96 16.48 -31.79
CA ASP A 25 15.52 15.40 -30.95
C ASP A 25 17.04 15.22 -31.16
N GLU A 26 17.75 16.28 -31.56
CA GLU A 26 19.16 16.28 -31.96
C GLU A 26 19.45 15.63 -33.32
N GLN A 27 18.68 14.62 -33.76
CA GLN A 27 18.86 14.02 -35.09
C GLN A 27 17.96 14.64 -36.16
N SER A 28 16.77 15.07 -35.76
CA SER A 28 15.74 15.58 -36.65
C SER A 28 15.02 16.78 -36.04
N THR A 29 14.36 17.56 -36.91
CA THR A 29 13.52 18.70 -36.50
C THR A 29 12.20 18.63 -37.24
N SER A 30 11.11 18.72 -36.47
CA SER A 30 9.74 18.72 -36.95
C SER A 30 9.10 20.09 -36.75
N SER A 31 8.49 20.65 -37.79
CA SER A 31 7.69 21.87 -37.67
C SER A 31 6.33 21.57 -37.06
N LEU A 32 5.88 22.42 -36.13
CA LEU A 32 4.57 22.26 -35.51
C LEU A 32 3.45 22.71 -36.46
N SER A 33 2.31 22.03 -36.41
CA SER A 33 1.17 22.31 -37.29
C SER A 33 0.73 23.79 -37.24
N ASN A 34 0.45 24.42 -38.39
CA ASN A 34 0.03 25.82 -38.45
C ASN A 34 -1.38 26.03 -37.86
N ARG A 35 -1.44 26.11 -36.53
CA ARG A 35 -2.63 26.25 -35.72
C ARG A 35 -2.34 27.22 -34.57
N THR A 36 -3.38 27.90 -34.11
CA THR A 36 -3.31 28.67 -32.87
C THR A 36 -3.78 27.80 -31.71
N VAL A 37 -2.94 27.64 -30.69
CA VAL A 37 -3.23 26.87 -29.47
C VAL A 37 -3.11 27.75 -28.24
N SER A 38 -3.69 27.30 -27.13
CA SER A 38 -3.49 27.87 -25.80
C SER A 38 -3.66 26.76 -24.76
N GLY A 39 -2.94 26.84 -23.65
CA GLY A 39 -2.90 25.78 -22.65
C GLY A 39 -1.93 24.68 -23.03
N THR A 40 -2.18 23.49 -22.50
CA THR A 40 -1.28 22.33 -22.63
C THR A 40 -1.70 21.44 -23.80
N VAL A 41 -0.73 21.08 -24.65
CA VAL A 41 -0.93 20.29 -25.87
C VAL A 41 0.09 19.15 -25.88
N ALA A 42 -0.36 17.96 -26.26
CA ALA A 42 0.51 16.81 -26.49
C ALA A 42 0.88 16.71 -27.98
N PHE A 43 2.14 16.39 -28.28
CA PHE A 43 2.68 16.24 -29.62
C PHE A 43 3.21 14.82 -29.77
N SER A 44 2.83 14.10 -30.81
CA SER A 44 3.18 12.68 -30.99
C SER A 44 3.28 12.28 -32.45
N THR A 45 4.19 11.37 -32.77
CA THR A 45 4.32 10.75 -34.10
C THR A 45 3.24 9.70 -34.38
N ALA A 46 2.54 9.23 -33.34
CA ALA A 46 1.44 8.27 -33.44
C ALA A 46 0.17 8.80 -32.75
N PRO A 47 -0.43 9.91 -33.21
CA PRO A 47 -1.49 10.62 -32.50
C PRO A 47 -2.69 9.73 -32.14
N ASN A 48 -3.11 8.82 -33.03
CA ASN A 48 -4.22 7.89 -32.78
C ASN A 48 -3.96 6.93 -31.61
N ARG A 49 -2.69 6.57 -31.34
CA ARG A 49 -2.33 5.74 -30.17
C ARG A 49 -2.27 6.58 -28.91
N THR A 50 -1.80 7.81 -29.04
CA THR A 50 -1.58 8.76 -27.94
C THR A 50 -2.89 9.37 -27.40
N GLU A 51 -3.91 9.54 -28.23
CA GLU A 51 -5.20 10.15 -27.83
C GLU A 51 -5.85 9.46 -26.61
N ASN A 52 -5.63 8.15 -26.43
CA ASN A 52 -6.16 7.41 -25.29
C ASN A 52 -5.23 7.39 -24.05
N LEU A 53 -4.02 7.95 -24.17
CA LEU A 53 -2.99 7.95 -23.12
C LEU A 53 -2.92 9.29 -22.37
N THR A 54 -3.56 10.34 -22.89
CA THR A 54 -3.51 11.67 -22.33
C THR A 54 -4.85 12.39 -22.46
N SER A 55 -5.17 13.24 -21.48
CA SER A 55 -6.32 14.14 -21.54
C SER A 55 -6.04 15.41 -22.35
N PHE A 56 -4.77 15.65 -22.73
CA PHE A 56 -4.41 16.80 -23.54
C PHE A 56 -4.76 16.55 -25.00
N ARG A 57 -5.16 17.62 -25.69
CA ARG A 57 -5.33 17.58 -27.15
C ARG A 57 -4.03 17.13 -27.80
N VAL A 58 -4.10 16.09 -28.62
CA VAL A 58 -2.94 15.57 -29.35
C VAL A 58 -2.83 16.24 -30.72
N LEU A 59 -1.64 16.70 -31.07
CA LEU A 59 -1.27 17.18 -32.40
C LEU A 59 -0.17 16.28 -32.98
N PRO A 60 -0.17 16.06 -34.30
CA PRO A 60 0.82 15.18 -34.93
C PRO A 60 2.22 15.82 -34.92
N LEU A 61 3.22 14.97 -34.79
CA LEU A 61 4.62 15.24 -35.14
C LEU A 61 5.02 14.37 -36.32
N GLU A 62 5.90 14.90 -37.15
CA GLU A 62 6.46 14.17 -38.28
C GLU A 62 7.95 13.95 -38.05
N ASN A 63 8.43 12.73 -38.30
CA ASN A 63 9.86 12.42 -38.41
C ASN A 63 10.70 12.78 -37.16
N LEU A 64 10.22 12.42 -35.97
CA LEU A 64 11.02 12.45 -34.74
C LEU A 64 11.00 11.06 -34.10
N SER A 65 12.14 10.60 -33.62
CA SER A 65 12.24 9.42 -32.77
C SER A 65 12.19 9.76 -31.30
N LEU A 66 12.27 11.06 -30.95
CA LEU A 66 12.37 11.51 -29.56
C LEU A 66 13.59 10.87 -28.87
N ALA A 67 13.63 10.85 -27.53
CA ALA A 67 14.81 10.39 -26.81
C ALA A 67 14.73 8.89 -26.47
N ASN A 68 15.78 8.15 -26.83
CA ASN A 68 15.92 6.71 -26.68
C ASN A 68 17.18 6.32 -25.89
N SER A 69 18.25 7.11 -25.98
CA SER A 69 19.57 6.85 -25.38
C SER A 69 20.13 8.02 -24.57
N GLY A 70 19.36 9.08 -24.35
CA GLY A 70 19.79 10.27 -23.61
C GLY A 70 19.76 11.57 -24.42
N GLU A 71 19.06 11.58 -25.55
CA GLU A 71 18.91 12.74 -26.43
C GLU A 71 18.12 13.86 -25.75
N THR A 72 18.37 15.08 -26.21
CA THR A 72 17.67 16.28 -25.78
C THR A 72 16.58 16.64 -26.77
N VAL A 73 15.33 16.59 -26.29
CA VAL A 73 14.21 17.14 -27.03
C VAL A 73 14.10 18.64 -26.78
N THR A 74 14.23 19.43 -27.84
CA THR A 74 14.25 20.90 -27.78
C THR A 74 13.03 21.50 -28.48
N LEU A 75 12.34 22.39 -27.77
CA LEU A 75 11.31 23.26 -28.33
C LEU A 75 11.98 24.50 -28.92
N GLY A 76 11.96 24.61 -30.24
CA GLY A 76 12.55 25.73 -30.98
C GLY A 76 11.50 26.72 -31.47
N ARG A 77 11.98 27.92 -31.82
CA ARG A 77 11.21 28.94 -32.52
C ARG A 77 12.03 29.61 -33.61
N THR A 78 11.51 29.62 -34.83
CA THR A 78 12.07 30.36 -35.95
C THR A 78 11.74 31.85 -35.81
N THR A 79 12.76 32.70 -35.84
CA THR A 79 12.64 34.16 -35.81
C THR A 79 12.44 34.72 -37.22
N GLY A 80 12.04 36.00 -37.31
CA GLY A 80 11.71 36.65 -38.59
C GLY A 80 12.89 36.79 -39.56
N ASP A 81 14.13 36.61 -39.09
CA ASP A 81 15.35 36.55 -39.90
C ASP A 81 15.71 35.13 -40.37
N GLY A 82 14.87 34.14 -40.04
CA GLY A 82 15.07 32.74 -40.41
C GLY A 82 16.00 31.96 -39.48
N SER A 83 16.55 32.58 -38.43
CA SER A 83 17.32 31.85 -37.41
C SER A 83 16.40 31.08 -36.47
N GLU A 84 16.91 30.01 -35.87
CA GLU A 84 16.18 29.18 -34.90
C GLU A 84 16.70 29.48 -33.51
N THR A 85 15.78 29.63 -32.56
CA THR A 85 16.07 29.93 -31.16
C THR A 85 15.46 28.87 -30.26
N ASP A 86 16.29 28.26 -29.42
CA ASP A 86 15.84 27.30 -28.42
C ASP A 86 15.04 28.03 -27.34
N VAL A 87 13.85 27.53 -27.06
CA VAL A 87 12.92 28.11 -26.08
C VAL A 87 12.93 27.31 -24.79
N ASP A 88 12.90 25.99 -24.89
CA ASP A 88 12.92 25.07 -23.76
C ASP A 88 13.48 23.72 -24.23
N SER A 89 13.99 22.91 -23.31
CA SER A 89 14.50 21.58 -23.65
C SER A 89 14.41 20.59 -22.50
N VAL A 90 14.40 19.31 -22.86
CA VAL A 90 14.36 18.21 -21.91
C VAL A 90 15.24 17.07 -22.40
N THR A 91 16.16 16.63 -21.56
CA THR A 91 16.97 15.44 -21.79
C THR A 91 16.41 14.29 -20.98
N TYR A 92 16.20 13.15 -21.63
CA TYR A 92 15.75 11.91 -21.00
C TYR A 92 16.26 10.69 -21.80
N VAL A 93 16.20 9.51 -21.19
CA VAL A 93 16.56 8.23 -21.83
C VAL A 93 15.31 7.54 -22.35
N ASP A 94 15.41 6.29 -22.81
CA ASP A 94 14.27 5.44 -23.16
C ASP A 94 13.10 5.58 -22.17
N ALA A 95 11.92 5.94 -22.71
CA ALA A 95 10.73 6.18 -21.92
C ALA A 95 10.09 4.86 -21.48
N PRO A 96 10.02 4.57 -20.17
CA PRO A 96 9.33 3.38 -19.69
C PRO A 96 7.87 3.38 -20.13
N GLU A 97 7.34 2.20 -20.43
CA GLU A 97 5.95 2.06 -20.82
C GLU A 97 5.03 2.65 -19.75
N SER A 98 4.08 3.48 -20.19
CA SER A 98 3.12 4.16 -19.33
C SER A 98 3.70 5.11 -18.29
N GLU A 99 4.88 5.67 -18.54
CA GLU A 99 5.45 6.73 -17.72
C GLU A 99 5.68 8.02 -18.52
N CYS A 100 5.74 9.14 -17.80
CA CYS A 100 6.09 10.44 -18.33
C CYS A 100 7.24 11.03 -17.52
N TRP A 101 8.31 11.42 -18.21
CA TRP A 101 9.40 12.16 -17.60
C TRP A 101 8.93 13.53 -17.10
N ARG A 102 9.41 13.91 -15.92
CA ARG A 102 9.16 15.22 -15.31
C ARG A 102 10.48 15.99 -15.22
N PRO A 103 10.74 16.96 -16.12
CA PRO A 103 12.03 17.66 -16.19
C PRO A 103 12.43 18.33 -14.87
N PHE A 104 11.48 18.95 -14.17
CA PHE A 104 11.73 19.68 -12.93
C PHE A 104 12.12 18.78 -11.75
N THR A 105 11.56 17.57 -11.66
CA THR A 105 11.85 16.62 -10.59
C THR A 105 12.88 15.58 -11.00
N GLN A 106 13.27 15.56 -12.29
CA GLN A 106 14.15 14.57 -12.90
C GLN A 106 13.74 13.14 -12.53
N SER A 107 12.44 12.86 -12.69
CA SER A 107 11.87 11.57 -12.32
C SER A 107 10.82 11.16 -13.33
N TRP A 108 10.72 9.85 -13.57
CA TRP A 108 9.57 9.28 -14.23
C TRP A 108 8.36 9.32 -13.30
N ARG A 109 7.17 9.44 -13.90
CA ARG A 109 5.90 9.35 -13.21
C ARG A 109 4.91 8.55 -14.04
N PRO A 110 4.16 7.62 -13.45
CA PRO A 110 3.13 6.88 -14.17
C PRO A 110 2.10 7.81 -14.85
N LEU A 111 1.67 7.43 -16.04
CA LEU A 111 0.53 8.04 -16.71
C LEU A 111 -0.71 7.92 -15.81
N GLY A 112 -1.48 9.01 -15.72
CA GLY A 112 -2.66 9.04 -14.85
C GLY A 112 -2.35 8.99 -13.35
N ALA A 113 -1.09 9.18 -12.94
CA ALA A 113 -0.72 9.36 -11.55
C ALA A 113 -1.63 10.42 -10.90
N THR A 114 -2.14 10.07 -9.73
CA THR A 114 -3.02 10.93 -8.94
C THR A 114 -2.20 11.98 -8.19
N ASN A 115 -2.90 12.89 -7.50
CA ASN A 115 -2.27 13.82 -6.56
C ASN A 115 -3.24 14.14 -5.41
N PHE A 116 -3.62 13.12 -4.64
CA PHE A 116 -4.46 13.29 -3.45
C PHE A 116 -3.71 14.07 -2.36
N THR A 117 -4.43 14.89 -1.60
CA THR A 117 -3.85 15.73 -0.55
C THR A 117 -4.53 15.49 0.79
N VAL A 118 -3.73 15.54 1.86
CA VAL A 118 -4.17 15.21 3.21
C VAL A 118 -5.29 16.15 3.61
N THR A 119 -6.48 15.61 3.74
CA THR A 119 -7.64 16.35 4.21
C THR A 119 -8.01 15.83 5.59
N ARG A 120 -7.84 16.70 6.59
CA ARG A 120 -8.29 16.41 7.95
C ARG A 120 -9.75 16.76 8.05
N SER A 121 -10.54 15.77 8.45
CA SER A 121 -11.97 15.90 8.67
C SER A 121 -12.33 15.61 10.11
N ASP A 122 -13.41 16.24 10.58
CA ASP A 122 -14.07 15.80 11.80
C ASP A 122 -14.67 14.41 11.54
N ALA A 123 -14.34 13.45 12.40
CA ALA A 123 -14.92 12.13 12.29
C ALA A 123 -16.29 12.20 12.95
N ALA A 124 -17.36 12.23 12.15
CA ALA A 124 -18.72 12.23 12.67
C ALA A 124 -18.90 11.11 13.73
N THR A 125 -18.33 9.93 13.43
CA THR A 125 -17.92 8.90 14.39
C THR A 125 -16.87 7.99 13.75
N ALA A 126 -15.82 7.57 14.48
CA ALA A 126 -14.95 6.49 14.02
C ALA A 126 -14.79 5.40 15.08
N ARG A 127 -14.77 4.12 14.69
CA ARG A 127 -14.72 2.92 15.54
C ARG A 127 -13.42 2.14 15.31
N VAL A 128 -12.52 2.12 16.29
CA VAL A 128 -11.22 1.42 16.20
C VAL A 128 -11.32 -0.02 16.65
N PHE A 129 -10.58 -0.93 16.03
CA PHE A 129 -10.53 -2.35 16.38
C PHE A 129 -9.14 -2.96 16.07
N VAL A 130 -8.90 -4.16 16.60
CA VAL A 130 -7.76 -5.00 16.24
C VAL A 130 -8.25 -6.40 15.86
N LEU A 131 -7.51 -7.03 14.98
CA LEU A 131 -7.70 -8.41 14.56
C LEU A 131 -6.58 -9.25 15.18
N PRO A 132 -6.86 -10.51 15.55
CA PRO A 132 -8.11 -11.24 15.31
C PRO A 132 -9.20 -11.04 16.38
N ASP A 133 -9.01 -10.13 17.33
CA ASP A 133 -9.91 -9.90 18.47
C ASP A 133 -11.36 -9.53 18.11
N ASP A 134 -11.58 -8.60 17.18
CA ASP A 134 -12.92 -8.13 16.82
C ASP A 134 -13.20 -8.26 15.31
N PRO A 135 -13.41 -9.49 14.81
CA PRO A 135 -13.69 -9.74 13.40
C PRO A 135 -15.15 -9.46 13.03
N ASN A 136 -15.98 -9.04 13.98
CA ASN A 136 -17.38 -8.73 13.74
C ASN A 136 -17.53 -7.31 13.19
N VAL A 137 -16.68 -6.37 13.62
CA VAL A 137 -16.72 -4.98 13.16
C VAL A 137 -16.75 -4.85 11.62
N PRO A 138 -15.81 -5.43 10.84
CA PRO A 138 -15.88 -5.35 9.38
C PRO A 138 -17.14 -6.00 8.80
N VAL A 139 -17.61 -7.10 9.39
CA VAL A 139 -18.77 -7.83 8.87
C VAL A 139 -20.09 -7.17 9.15
N GLU A 140 -20.26 -6.57 10.32
CA GLU A 140 -21.44 -5.80 10.65
C GLU A 140 -21.55 -4.55 9.77
N THR A 141 -20.43 -3.83 9.56
CA THR A 141 -20.39 -2.65 8.69
C THR A 141 -20.68 -3.02 7.23
N LEU A 142 -20.12 -4.11 6.69
CA LEU A 142 -20.48 -4.53 5.33
C LEU A 142 -21.93 -5.04 5.21
N ARG A 143 -22.44 -5.70 6.24
CA ARG A 143 -23.82 -6.23 6.26
C ARG A 143 -24.87 -5.11 6.34
N SER A 144 -24.57 -4.01 7.01
CA SER A 144 -25.52 -2.92 7.22
C SER A 144 -25.83 -2.13 5.96
N ALA A 145 -24.95 -2.15 4.95
CA ALA A 145 -25.08 -1.40 3.71
C ALA A 145 -26.42 -1.60 2.99
N LYS A 146 -26.96 -0.48 2.49
CA LYS A 146 -28.27 -0.32 1.86
C LYS A 146 -28.22 0.23 0.44
N ARG A 147 -27.22 1.04 0.09
CA ARG A 147 -27.11 1.70 -1.22
C ARG A 147 -25.90 1.21 -2.01
N ARG A 148 -24.70 1.25 -1.40
CA ARG A 148 -23.44 0.93 -2.06
C ARG A 148 -22.45 0.18 -1.17
N LEU A 149 -21.69 -0.72 -1.79
CA LEU A 149 -20.54 -1.41 -1.23
C LEU A 149 -19.39 -1.35 -2.24
N LEU A 150 -18.36 -0.55 -1.96
CA LEU A 150 -17.15 -0.47 -2.76
C LEU A 150 -16.02 -1.12 -1.96
N LEU A 151 -15.31 -2.11 -2.50
CA LEU A 151 -14.27 -2.84 -1.78
C LEU A 151 -12.98 -2.86 -2.58
N ALA A 152 -11.92 -2.33 -1.99
CA ALA A 152 -10.55 -2.38 -2.50
C ALA A 152 -9.75 -3.42 -1.71
N GLY A 153 -9.09 -4.34 -2.43
CA GLY A 153 -8.36 -5.42 -1.79
C GLY A 153 -7.20 -5.96 -2.60
N TYR A 154 -5.99 -5.80 -2.05
CA TYR A 154 -4.78 -6.46 -2.58
C TYR A 154 -4.90 -7.97 -2.79
N SER A 155 -5.58 -8.65 -1.87
CA SER A 155 -5.92 -10.06 -2.08
C SER A 155 -7.24 -10.38 -1.39
N PHE A 156 -8.08 -11.15 -2.08
CA PHE A 156 -9.45 -11.43 -1.69
C PHE A 156 -9.75 -12.94 -1.75
N THR A 157 -9.77 -13.61 -0.58
CA THR A 157 -10.03 -15.07 -0.52
C THR A 157 -11.05 -15.47 0.55
N SER A 158 -11.69 -14.48 1.18
CA SER A 158 -12.65 -14.70 2.27
C SER A 158 -14.04 -15.03 1.75
N ARG A 159 -14.43 -16.31 1.85
CA ARG A 159 -15.79 -16.77 1.54
C ARG A 159 -16.87 -16.05 2.35
N ARG A 160 -16.59 -15.76 3.63
CA ARG A 160 -17.49 -15.02 4.52
C ARG A 160 -17.79 -13.63 3.98
N ILE A 161 -16.78 -12.93 3.45
CA ILE A 161 -16.98 -11.62 2.83
C ILE A 161 -17.67 -11.78 1.46
N THR A 162 -17.29 -12.77 0.66
CA THR A 162 -17.98 -13.10 -0.60
C THR A 162 -19.50 -13.28 -0.40
N ASP A 163 -19.91 -14.06 0.61
CA ASP A 163 -21.32 -14.30 0.93
C ASP A 163 -22.06 -13.01 1.30
N LEU A 164 -21.40 -12.11 2.05
CA LEU A 164 -21.98 -10.82 2.44
C LEU A 164 -22.17 -9.88 1.24
N LEU A 165 -21.19 -9.83 0.34
CA LEU A 165 -21.26 -9.02 -0.89
C LEU A 165 -22.37 -9.52 -1.82
N ILE A 166 -22.47 -10.84 -2.03
CA ILE A 166 -23.56 -11.45 -2.81
C ILE A 166 -24.91 -11.18 -2.16
N ALA A 167 -25.01 -11.36 -0.84
CA ALA A 167 -26.26 -11.07 -0.12
C ALA A 167 -26.64 -9.58 -0.22
N ALA A 168 -25.68 -8.66 -0.33
CA ALA A 168 -25.96 -7.24 -0.55
C ALA A 168 -26.41 -6.96 -1.99
N ALA A 169 -25.74 -7.53 -2.99
CA ALA A 169 -26.16 -7.43 -4.40
C ALA A 169 -27.59 -7.96 -4.59
N ASN A 170 -27.93 -9.10 -3.96
CA ASN A 170 -29.28 -9.67 -3.98
C ASN A 170 -30.34 -8.76 -3.31
N ARG A 171 -29.93 -7.85 -2.41
CA ARG A 171 -30.81 -6.82 -1.83
C ARG A 171 -30.93 -5.56 -2.70
N GLY A 172 -30.23 -5.49 -3.84
CA GLY A 172 -30.18 -4.32 -4.71
C GLY A 172 -29.12 -3.27 -4.34
N VAL A 173 -28.18 -3.60 -3.44
CA VAL A 173 -27.03 -2.73 -3.13
C VAL A 173 -26.07 -2.75 -4.33
N LYS A 174 -25.57 -1.59 -4.77
CA LYS A 174 -24.50 -1.52 -5.80
C LYS A 174 -23.21 -2.05 -5.20
N VAL A 175 -22.70 -3.19 -5.69
CA VAL A 175 -21.46 -3.79 -5.18
C VAL A 175 -20.38 -3.75 -6.25
N HIS A 176 -19.23 -3.16 -5.92
CA HIS A 176 -18.05 -3.08 -6.78
C HIS A 176 -16.80 -3.50 -6.00
N VAL A 177 -16.09 -4.50 -6.52
CA VAL A 177 -14.84 -5.01 -5.96
C VAL A 177 -13.70 -4.67 -6.91
N LEU A 178 -12.62 -4.11 -6.37
CA LEU A 178 -11.37 -3.84 -7.07
C LEU A 178 -10.25 -4.66 -6.41
N VAL A 179 -9.53 -5.44 -7.21
CA VAL A 179 -8.38 -6.25 -6.76
C VAL A 179 -7.14 -6.00 -7.60
N ASP A 180 -5.98 -6.33 -7.02
CA ASP A 180 -4.68 -6.31 -7.69
C ASP A 180 -4.57 -7.43 -8.75
N ASP A 181 -3.84 -7.17 -9.84
CA ASP A 181 -3.66 -8.14 -10.92
C ASP A 181 -2.63 -9.24 -10.59
N ALA A 182 -1.64 -8.92 -9.76
CA ALA A 182 -0.49 -9.76 -9.52
C ALA A 182 0.03 -9.65 -8.08
N PRO A 183 -0.80 -9.92 -7.04
CA PRO A 183 -0.33 -9.83 -5.66
C PRO A 183 0.85 -10.79 -5.43
N VAL A 184 1.69 -10.55 -4.43
CA VAL A 184 2.87 -11.40 -4.18
C VAL A 184 2.44 -12.86 -4.03
N GLY A 185 2.96 -13.71 -4.91
CA GLY A 185 2.56 -15.12 -5.06
C GLY A 185 1.49 -15.39 -6.13
N GLY A 186 1.04 -14.35 -6.82
CA GLY A 186 0.00 -14.34 -7.84
C GLY A 186 -1.42 -14.51 -7.28
N ILE A 187 -2.40 -14.37 -8.18
CA ILE A 187 -3.79 -14.72 -7.90
C ILE A 187 -3.90 -16.24 -7.72
N SER A 188 -4.42 -16.65 -6.56
CA SER A 188 -4.58 -18.07 -6.25
C SER A 188 -5.85 -18.67 -6.87
N THR A 189 -5.91 -20.00 -7.04
CA THR A 189 -7.13 -20.70 -7.49
C THR A 189 -8.33 -20.39 -6.59
N ARG A 190 -8.08 -20.23 -5.29
CA ARG A 190 -9.11 -19.88 -4.31
C ARG A 190 -9.63 -18.47 -4.52
N GLU A 191 -8.74 -17.52 -4.80
CA GLU A 191 -9.09 -16.14 -5.13
C GLU A 191 -9.93 -16.09 -6.39
N ALA A 192 -9.42 -16.68 -7.48
CA ALA A 192 -10.15 -16.77 -8.74
C ALA A 192 -11.56 -17.38 -8.56
N ALA A 193 -11.69 -18.44 -7.77
CA ALA A 193 -12.99 -19.07 -7.50
C ALA A 193 -13.97 -18.15 -6.74
N VAL A 194 -13.50 -17.32 -5.82
CA VAL A 194 -14.39 -16.36 -5.12
C VAL A 194 -14.74 -15.17 -6.01
N LEU A 195 -13.84 -14.70 -6.87
CA LEU A 195 -14.09 -13.63 -7.84
C LEU A 195 -15.06 -14.09 -8.94
N ASP A 196 -14.92 -15.33 -9.43
CA ASP A 196 -15.88 -15.99 -10.32
C ASP A 196 -17.27 -16.03 -9.67
N ARG A 197 -17.34 -16.41 -8.39
CA ARG A 197 -18.61 -16.47 -7.68
C ARG A 197 -19.26 -15.10 -7.53
N LEU A 198 -18.49 -14.03 -7.28
CA LEU A 198 -19.01 -12.66 -7.21
C LEU A 198 -19.63 -12.24 -8.55
N THR A 199 -18.87 -12.34 -9.64
CA THR A 199 -19.33 -11.95 -10.98
C THR A 199 -20.54 -12.75 -11.45
N ASN A 200 -20.59 -14.06 -11.15
CA ASN A 200 -21.76 -14.91 -11.43
C ASN A 200 -23.03 -14.52 -10.66
N HIS A 201 -22.92 -13.71 -9.61
CA HIS A 201 -24.06 -13.19 -8.83
C HIS A 201 -24.26 -11.67 -9.02
N GLY A 202 -23.79 -11.13 -10.15
CA GLY A 202 -24.06 -9.74 -10.53
C GLY A 202 -23.26 -8.68 -9.76
N VAL A 203 -22.20 -9.08 -9.05
CA VAL A 203 -21.25 -8.13 -8.45
C VAL A 203 -20.24 -7.69 -9.51
N THR A 204 -20.02 -6.37 -9.63
CA THR A 204 -18.95 -5.84 -10.48
C THR A 204 -17.60 -6.14 -9.83
N VAL A 205 -16.69 -6.77 -10.57
CA VAL A 205 -15.33 -7.07 -10.12
C VAL A 205 -14.37 -6.61 -11.20
N ASP A 206 -13.48 -5.69 -10.84
CA ASP A 206 -12.42 -5.18 -11.71
C ASP A 206 -11.05 -5.50 -11.13
N VAL A 207 -10.08 -5.57 -12.03
CA VAL A 207 -8.67 -5.84 -11.75
C VAL A 207 -7.85 -4.66 -12.23
N ILE A 208 -7.01 -4.12 -11.36
CA ILE A 208 -6.09 -3.03 -11.67
C ILE A 208 -4.64 -3.54 -11.62
N GLY A 209 -3.83 -3.08 -12.57
CA GLY A 209 -2.42 -3.44 -12.69
C GLY A 209 -2.02 -3.65 -14.14
N GLY A 210 -1.07 -4.56 -14.37
CA GLY A 210 -0.50 -4.88 -15.68
C GLY A 210 0.63 -3.93 -16.10
N GLU A 211 1.19 -4.18 -17.28
CA GLU A 211 2.33 -3.41 -17.86
C GLU A 211 2.05 -1.90 -17.99
N ARG A 212 0.77 -1.51 -17.94
CA ARG A 212 0.31 -0.11 -18.02
C ARG A 212 -0.39 0.37 -16.75
N GLY A 213 -0.20 -0.37 -15.66
CA GLY A 213 -0.70 -0.03 -14.34
C GLY A 213 -0.05 1.26 -13.84
N ARG A 214 -0.78 2.01 -13.00
CA ARG A 214 -0.23 3.23 -12.37
C ARG A 214 0.64 2.94 -11.14
N TYR A 215 0.58 1.70 -10.67
CA TYR A 215 1.15 1.26 -9.41
C TYR A 215 1.73 -0.13 -9.63
N ASP A 216 2.85 -0.42 -8.96
CA ASP A 216 3.40 -1.78 -8.90
C ASP A 216 2.38 -2.75 -8.28
N PHE A 217 1.67 -2.29 -7.26
CA PHE A 217 0.62 -3.04 -6.57
C PHE A 217 -0.52 -2.12 -6.09
N HIS A 218 -1.76 -2.56 -6.28
CA HIS A 218 -2.94 -2.09 -5.57
C HIS A 218 -3.01 -2.72 -4.18
N HIS A 219 -2.18 -2.20 -3.28
CA HIS A 219 -2.02 -2.76 -1.95
C HIS A 219 -3.02 -2.22 -0.92
N ALA A 220 -4.02 -1.44 -1.33
CA ALA A 220 -5.06 -0.89 -0.45
C ALA A 220 -6.01 -1.98 0.11
N LYS A 221 -6.46 -1.78 1.35
CA LYS A 221 -7.40 -2.69 2.05
C LYS A 221 -8.47 -1.87 2.76
N TYR A 222 -9.48 -1.46 2.01
CA TYR A 222 -10.61 -0.70 2.54
C TYR A 222 -11.91 -1.08 1.87
N ALA A 223 -13.03 -0.76 2.53
CA ALA A 223 -14.35 -0.89 1.92
C ALA A 223 -15.27 0.23 2.38
N ILE A 224 -16.10 0.73 1.49
CA ILE A 224 -17.09 1.78 1.73
C ILE A 224 -18.47 1.10 1.76
N ALA A 225 -19.19 1.28 2.85
CA ALA A 225 -20.55 0.82 3.09
C ALA A 225 -21.44 2.04 3.34
N ASP A 226 -22.10 2.54 2.30
CA ASP A 226 -22.86 3.79 2.30
C ASP A 226 -22.04 5.00 2.78
N ASP A 227 -22.22 5.39 4.04
CA ASP A 227 -21.66 6.57 4.69
C ASP A 227 -20.63 6.20 5.77
N GLU A 228 -20.23 4.93 5.80
CA GLU A 228 -19.11 4.41 6.61
C GLU A 228 -18.05 3.78 5.69
N ALA A 229 -16.79 3.85 6.10
CA ALA A 229 -15.70 3.15 5.44
C ALA A 229 -14.84 2.40 6.47
N ILE A 230 -14.41 1.19 6.12
CA ILE A 230 -13.50 0.36 6.90
C ILE A 230 -12.11 0.48 6.27
N VAL A 231 -11.08 0.79 7.06
CA VAL A 231 -9.67 0.75 6.63
C VAL A 231 -8.91 -0.23 7.52
N MET A 232 -8.13 -1.14 6.93
CA MET A 232 -7.45 -2.21 7.65
C MET A 232 -6.00 -2.41 7.22
N THR A 233 -5.19 -3.01 8.10
CA THR A 233 -3.84 -3.49 7.78
C THR A 233 -3.85 -4.87 7.10
N GLU A 234 -4.93 -5.62 7.29
CA GLU A 234 -5.09 -7.00 6.83
C GLU A 234 -5.71 -7.10 5.44
N ASN A 235 -5.34 -8.16 4.72
CA ASN A 235 -6.01 -8.54 3.46
C ASN A 235 -7.39 -9.13 3.73
N TRP A 236 -8.26 -9.16 2.71
CA TRP A 236 -9.59 -9.80 2.75
C TRP A 236 -9.50 -11.33 2.63
N LYS A 237 -8.67 -11.94 3.47
CA LYS A 237 -8.46 -13.40 3.60
C LYS A 237 -9.06 -13.89 4.93
N PRO A 238 -9.34 -15.19 5.11
CA PRO A 238 -9.89 -15.70 6.38
C PRO A 238 -9.15 -15.21 7.62
N ALA A 239 -7.81 -15.26 7.62
CA ALA A 239 -6.96 -14.72 8.67
C ALA A 239 -7.23 -13.24 8.98
N GLY A 240 -7.45 -12.41 7.95
CA GLY A 240 -7.67 -10.98 8.07
C GLY A 240 -9.10 -10.56 8.40
N VAL A 241 -10.05 -11.51 8.51
CA VAL A 241 -11.44 -11.22 8.91
C VAL A 241 -11.99 -12.25 9.89
N GLY A 242 -11.14 -12.83 10.74
CA GLY A 242 -11.56 -13.70 11.85
C GLY A 242 -10.75 -14.97 12.10
N GLY A 243 -9.63 -15.18 11.38
CA GLY A 243 -8.68 -16.26 11.65
C GLY A 243 -7.59 -15.85 12.66
N HIS A 244 -6.97 -16.80 13.37
CA HIS A 244 -5.95 -16.50 14.41
C HIS A 244 -4.53 -16.23 13.89
N SER A 245 -4.29 -16.13 12.57
CA SER A 245 -2.91 -16.09 12.04
C SER A 245 -2.21 -14.75 12.26
N SER A 246 -2.91 -13.62 12.11
CA SER A 246 -2.27 -12.30 12.07
C SER A 246 -2.84 -11.33 13.08
N ARG A 247 -1.97 -10.62 13.78
CA ARG A 247 -2.33 -9.38 14.50
C ARG A 247 -2.38 -8.21 13.51
N GLY A 248 -3.57 -7.66 13.34
CA GLY A 248 -3.83 -6.52 12.45
C GLY A 248 -4.63 -5.42 13.14
N TRP A 249 -4.62 -4.22 12.57
CA TRP A 249 -5.37 -3.06 13.06
C TRP A 249 -6.40 -2.64 12.02
N GLY A 250 -7.50 -2.05 12.46
CA GLY A 250 -8.46 -1.42 11.56
C GLY A 250 -9.34 -0.41 12.25
N ALA A 251 -9.98 0.46 11.47
CA ALA A 251 -11.02 1.34 11.98
C ALA A 251 -12.16 1.50 10.95
N VAL A 252 -13.35 1.77 11.47
CA VAL A 252 -14.48 2.28 10.70
C VAL A 252 -14.51 3.79 10.86
N VAL A 253 -14.69 4.53 9.78
CA VAL A 253 -14.72 6.00 9.75
C VAL A 253 -15.95 6.46 8.96
N GLY A 254 -16.43 7.67 9.24
CA GLY A 254 -17.55 8.29 8.52
C GLY A 254 -17.22 9.71 8.11
N GLY A 255 -18.20 10.39 7.48
CA GLY A 255 -18.05 11.78 7.04
C GLY A 255 -17.13 11.91 5.82
N GLU A 256 -16.40 13.02 5.72
CA GLU A 256 -15.55 13.36 4.57
C GLU A 256 -14.41 12.34 4.33
N ALA A 257 -14.04 11.54 5.33
CA ALA A 257 -13.13 10.41 5.14
C ALA A 257 -13.69 9.39 4.14
N VAL A 258 -15.01 9.21 4.07
CA VAL A 258 -15.67 8.32 3.11
C VAL A 258 -15.60 8.91 1.70
N ASP A 259 -15.86 10.20 1.56
CA ASP A 259 -15.79 10.89 0.27
C ASP A 259 -14.37 10.85 -0.32
N ASN A 260 -13.35 11.03 0.53
CA ASN A 260 -11.94 10.90 0.13
C ASN A 260 -11.59 9.48 -0.33
N LEU A 261 -12.08 8.45 0.38
CA LEU A 261 -11.87 7.06 -0.01
C LEU A 261 -12.65 6.70 -1.29
N GLU A 262 -13.84 7.26 -1.48
CA GLU A 262 -14.64 7.09 -2.71
C GLU A 262 -13.93 7.74 -3.89
N ALA A 263 -13.35 8.93 -3.73
CA ALA A 263 -12.56 9.60 -4.77
C ALA A 263 -11.31 8.77 -5.18
N ILE A 264 -10.64 8.12 -4.22
CA ILE A 264 -9.54 7.19 -4.51
C ILE A 264 -10.06 5.97 -5.28
N PHE A 265 -11.17 5.37 -4.83
CA PHE A 265 -11.78 4.21 -5.48
C PHE A 265 -12.20 4.51 -6.93
N ASP A 266 -12.86 5.65 -7.15
CA ASP A 266 -13.28 6.09 -8.47
C ASP A 266 -12.07 6.35 -9.37
N ALA A 267 -11.02 7.01 -8.86
CA ALA A 267 -9.80 7.24 -9.63
C ALA A 267 -9.11 5.94 -10.04
N ASP A 268 -9.11 4.91 -9.19
CA ASP A 268 -8.54 3.59 -9.47
C ASP A 268 -9.39 2.77 -10.45
N THR A 269 -10.72 2.80 -10.29
CA THR A 269 -11.63 2.04 -11.16
C THR A 269 -11.83 2.68 -12.54
N SER A 270 -11.69 4.00 -12.65
CA SER A 270 -11.84 4.71 -13.93
C SER A 270 -10.59 4.71 -14.80
N TRP A 271 -9.48 4.12 -14.34
CA TRP A 271 -8.25 4.07 -15.13
C TRP A 271 -8.39 3.14 -16.33
N TYR A 272 -7.92 3.54 -17.51
CA TYR A 272 -8.30 2.91 -18.77
C TYR A 272 -7.83 1.45 -18.94
N VAL A 273 -6.86 0.99 -18.15
CA VAL A 273 -6.40 -0.41 -18.14
C VAL A 273 -7.00 -1.25 -17.02
N THR A 274 -7.79 -0.65 -16.15
CA THR A 274 -8.58 -1.39 -15.18
C THR A 274 -9.57 -2.27 -15.95
N THR A 275 -9.47 -3.58 -15.74
CA THR A 275 -10.09 -4.59 -16.61
C THR A 275 -11.12 -5.39 -15.82
N PRO A 276 -12.33 -5.64 -16.37
CA PRO A 276 -13.29 -6.54 -15.75
C PRO A 276 -12.70 -7.92 -15.50
N TRP A 277 -12.97 -8.51 -14.34
CA TRP A 277 -12.44 -9.82 -13.93
C TRP A 277 -12.70 -10.91 -14.97
N GLN A 278 -13.87 -10.89 -15.62
CA GLN A 278 -14.24 -11.87 -16.66
C GLN A 278 -13.31 -11.84 -17.87
N SER A 279 -12.85 -10.66 -18.27
CA SER A 279 -11.85 -10.48 -19.33
C SER A 279 -10.45 -10.80 -18.83
N PHE A 280 -10.11 -10.36 -17.62
CA PHE A 280 -8.80 -10.61 -17.03
C PHE A 280 -8.49 -12.11 -16.88
N ARG A 281 -9.46 -12.90 -16.40
CA ARG A 281 -9.29 -14.34 -16.13
C ARG A 281 -9.20 -15.20 -17.39
N GLU A 282 -9.60 -14.68 -18.55
CA GLU A 282 -9.74 -15.49 -19.77
C GLU A 282 -8.38 -16.09 -20.17
N GLY A 283 -8.35 -17.42 -20.36
CA GLY A 283 -7.13 -18.14 -20.72
C GLY A 283 -6.05 -18.24 -19.63
N ARG A 284 -6.28 -17.72 -18.41
CA ARG A 284 -5.32 -17.77 -17.31
C ARG A 284 -5.49 -19.01 -16.42
N SER A 285 -4.37 -19.49 -15.88
CA SER A 285 -4.33 -20.51 -14.85
C SER A 285 -3.86 -19.91 -13.51
N PHE A 286 -4.27 -20.52 -12.40
CA PHE A 286 -4.04 -19.99 -11.05
C PHE A 286 -3.47 -21.07 -10.14
N ASN A 287 -2.61 -20.66 -9.20
CA ASN A 287 -1.89 -21.58 -8.31
C ASN A 287 -2.67 -21.85 -7.01
N PRO A 288 -2.60 -23.09 -6.46
CA PRO A 288 -3.23 -23.41 -5.18
C PRO A 288 -2.52 -22.71 -4.01
N THR A 289 -3.27 -22.32 -2.98
CA THR A 289 -2.75 -21.76 -1.72
C THR A 289 -3.47 -22.37 -0.51
N THR A 290 -2.78 -22.44 0.62
CA THR A 290 -3.34 -22.92 1.88
C THR A 290 -4.18 -21.84 2.57
N ALA A 291 -5.15 -22.27 3.37
CA ALA A 291 -6.06 -21.37 4.08
C ALA A 291 -5.90 -21.52 5.59
N ALA A 292 -5.75 -20.39 6.28
CA ALA A 292 -5.86 -20.35 7.74
C ALA A 292 -7.33 -20.52 8.17
N ASN A 293 -7.55 -21.26 9.25
CA ASN A 293 -8.86 -21.49 9.86
C ASN A 293 -8.82 -21.13 11.36
N GLU A 294 -10.03 -21.01 11.93
CA GLU A 294 -10.39 -20.93 13.36
C GLU A 294 -10.61 -19.53 13.96
N SER A 295 -11.52 -19.48 14.93
CA SER A 295 -11.95 -18.29 15.67
C SER A 295 -11.00 -17.91 16.80
N TYR A 296 -10.97 -16.62 17.18
CA TYR A 296 -10.11 -16.08 18.23
C TYR A 296 -10.91 -15.36 19.33
N PRO A 297 -10.50 -15.41 20.61
CA PRO A 297 -11.18 -14.72 21.71
C PRO A 297 -10.93 -13.20 21.73
N THR A 298 -11.99 -12.38 21.83
CA THR A 298 -11.89 -10.92 21.90
C THR A 298 -11.24 -10.43 23.20
N LYS A 299 -10.06 -9.80 23.13
CA LYS A 299 -9.39 -9.14 24.28
C LYS A 299 -9.49 -7.61 24.21
N PHE A 300 -9.74 -7.04 23.03
CA PHE A 300 -9.83 -5.60 22.79
C PHE A 300 -11.16 -5.22 22.11
N PRO A 301 -12.15 -4.72 22.85
CA PRO A 301 -13.43 -4.29 22.27
C PRO A 301 -13.31 -2.92 21.59
N ALA A 302 -14.02 -2.73 20.48
CA ALA A 302 -13.91 -1.51 19.67
C ALA A 302 -14.30 -0.20 20.40
N LYS A 303 -13.73 0.95 19.98
CA LYS A 303 -13.95 2.28 20.63
C LYS A 303 -14.15 3.45 19.67
N ARG A 304 -14.83 4.51 20.13
CA ARG A 304 -15.11 5.74 19.37
C ARG A 304 -13.99 6.79 19.37
N VAL A 305 -13.81 7.55 18.29
CA VAL A 305 -12.81 8.63 18.11
C VAL A 305 -13.36 9.81 17.28
N ASP A 306 -12.71 11.00 17.38
CA ASP A 306 -13.33 12.30 17.03
C ASP A 306 -12.81 12.98 15.73
N ALA A 307 -11.64 12.62 15.20
CA ALA A 307 -11.12 13.21 13.96
C ALA A 307 -10.23 12.26 13.15
N VAL A 308 -10.28 12.37 11.82
CA VAL A 308 -9.60 11.48 10.87
C VAL A 308 -9.01 12.25 9.70
N SER A 309 -7.78 11.90 9.31
CA SER A 309 -7.19 12.28 8.02
C SER A 309 -7.00 11.05 7.14
N VAL A 310 -7.27 11.14 5.84
CA VAL A 310 -6.99 10.07 4.87
C VAL A 310 -5.66 10.36 4.18
N LEU A 311 -4.84 9.32 4.00
CA LEU A 311 -3.54 9.34 3.33
C LEU A 311 -3.54 8.29 2.21
N ALA A 312 -2.97 8.64 1.06
CA ALA A 312 -2.81 7.74 -0.08
C ALA A 312 -1.35 7.73 -0.55
N ALA A 313 -0.77 6.54 -0.75
CA ALA A 313 0.50 6.40 -1.47
C ALA A 313 0.19 6.08 -2.93
N PRO A 314 0.96 6.60 -3.90
CA PRO A 314 2.22 7.34 -3.72
C PRO A 314 2.06 8.87 -3.57
N ASP A 315 0.83 9.35 -3.32
CA ASP A 315 0.53 10.78 -3.24
C ASP A 315 1.13 11.44 -1.99
N ASP A 316 0.37 11.46 -0.89
CA ASP A 316 0.69 12.23 0.30
C ASP A 316 1.11 11.37 1.49
N ALA A 317 0.94 10.04 1.43
CA ALA A 317 1.14 9.17 2.58
C ALA A 317 2.56 9.21 3.16
N GLU A 318 3.61 9.22 2.32
CA GLU A 318 4.98 9.34 2.81
C GLU A 318 5.19 10.66 3.55
N SER A 319 4.77 11.76 2.93
CA SER A 319 4.92 13.10 3.51
C SER A 319 4.10 13.28 4.79
N GLY A 320 2.87 12.76 4.83
CA GLY A 320 1.96 12.83 5.97
C GLY A 320 2.48 12.05 7.17
N VAL A 321 2.96 10.82 6.96
CA VAL A 321 3.57 10.02 8.03
C VAL A 321 4.88 10.64 8.52
N LEU A 322 5.74 11.14 7.63
CA LEU A 322 6.97 11.83 8.01
C LEU A 322 6.69 13.10 8.82
N SER A 323 5.69 13.88 8.42
CA SER A 323 5.25 15.07 9.16
C SER A 323 4.84 14.70 10.59
N LEU A 324 4.03 13.65 10.73
CA LEU A 324 3.59 13.17 12.03
C LEU A 324 4.75 12.73 12.92
N LEU A 325 5.68 11.90 12.41
CA LEU A 325 6.87 11.45 13.14
C LEU A 325 7.80 12.60 13.56
N ARG A 326 7.95 13.61 12.69
CA ARG A 326 8.75 14.82 12.98
C ARG A 326 8.08 15.71 14.03
N SER A 327 6.75 15.70 14.11
CA SER A 327 5.98 16.48 15.10
C SER A 327 5.91 15.86 16.50
N ALA A 328 6.35 14.61 16.66
CA ALA A 328 6.32 13.89 17.93
C ALA A 328 7.12 14.60 19.02
N ASN A 329 6.55 14.70 20.22
CA ASN A 329 7.16 15.37 21.38
C ASN A 329 7.40 14.42 22.56
N ASP A 330 6.55 13.40 22.73
CA ASP A 330 6.55 12.54 23.93
C ASP A 330 6.97 11.11 23.60
N SER A 331 6.31 10.48 22.61
CA SER A 331 6.53 9.06 22.33
C SER A 331 6.16 8.66 20.90
N ILE A 332 6.85 7.67 20.35
CA ILE A 332 6.50 6.98 19.11
C ILE A 332 6.54 5.46 19.34
N ASP A 333 5.41 4.79 19.17
CA ASP A 333 5.33 3.33 19.13
C ASP A 333 5.05 2.89 17.68
N VAL A 334 5.95 2.08 17.11
CA VAL A 334 5.86 1.56 15.74
C VAL A 334 5.59 0.07 15.78
N GLN A 335 4.52 -0.39 15.13
CA GLN A 335 4.23 -1.82 14.97
C GLN A 335 4.06 -2.16 13.50
N GLN A 336 5.04 -2.83 12.91
CA GLN A 336 5.14 -3.02 11.46
C GLN A 336 5.35 -4.48 11.07
N MET A 337 4.70 -4.88 9.97
CA MET A 337 4.96 -6.14 9.30
C MET A 337 6.40 -6.20 8.78
N THR A 338 6.82 -5.15 8.08
CA THR A 338 8.16 -5.07 7.48
C THR A 338 8.63 -3.63 7.36
N VAL A 339 9.95 -3.47 7.42
CA VAL A 339 10.66 -2.23 7.18
C VAL A 339 11.71 -2.49 6.09
N GLY A 340 11.76 -1.63 5.06
CA GLY A 340 12.55 -1.93 3.86
C GLY A 340 14.06 -1.96 4.10
N SER A 341 14.59 -1.02 4.90
CA SER A 341 16.00 -1.00 5.29
C SER A 341 16.25 0.00 6.42
N ILE A 342 17.48 0.00 6.95
CA ILE A 342 17.95 1.04 7.87
C ILE A 342 17.96 2.45 7.23
N HIS A 343 17.97 2.56 5.90
CA HIS A 343 17.95 3.84 5.18
C HIS A 343 16.54 4.37 4.91
N GLN A 344 15.51 3.58 5.26
CA GLN A 344 14.13 3.94 4.98
C GLN A 344 13.73 5.24 5.73
N PRO A 345 13.06 6.20 5.08
CA PRO A 345 12.80 7.53 5.66
C PRO A 345 12.05 7.56 6.99
N PHE A 346 11.06 6.68 7.20
CA PHE A 346 10.33 6.59 8.46
C PHE A 346 11.24 6.06 9.59
N ILE A 347 12.07 5.04 9.32
CA ILE A 347 13.08 4.55 10.29
C ILE A 347 14.11 5.62 10.62
N ARG A 348 14.53 6.42 9.64
CA ARG A 348 15.41 7.56 9.90
C ARG A 348 14.72 8.64 10.72
N ALA A 349 13.44 8.89 10.48
CA ALA A 349 12.66 9.86 11.24
C ALA A 349 12.42 9.43 12.69
N THR A 350 12.21 8.13 12.97
CA THR A 350 12.08 7.62 14.34
C THR A 350 13.40 7.73 15.10
N LEU A 351 14.54 7.35 14.50
CA LEU A 351 15.85 7.57 15.12
C LEU A 351 16.12 9.05 15.37
N ALA A 352 15.77 9.92 14.41
CA ALA A 352 15.89 11.37 14.59
C ALA A 352 14.98 11.89 15.71
N ALA A 353 13.81 11.30 15.95
CA ALA A 353 12.96 11.63 17.09
C ALA A 353 13.59 11.20 18.42
N ALA A 354 14.16 10.00 18.49
CA ALA A 354 14.88 9.55 19.69
C ALA A 354 16.06 10.46 20.04
N ARG A 355 16.80 10.95 19.04
CA ARG A 355 17.86 11.97 19.22
C ARG A 355 17.35 13.31 19.74
N ARG A 356 16.07 13.63 19.55
CA ARG A 356 15.41 14.80 20.18
C ARG A 356 14.91 14.52 21.60
N GLY A 357 15.07 13.29 22.11
CA GLY A 357 14.60 12.87 23.44
C GLY A 357 13.21 12.23 23.46
N VAL A 358 12.58 12.01 22.30
CA VAL A 358 11.28 11.33 22.19
C VAL A 358 11.45 9.84 22.50
N ALA A 359 10.62 9.25 23.36
CA ALA A 359 10.68 7.82 23.63
C ALA A 359 10.21 7.00 22.42
N VAL A 360 11.04 6.13 21.87
CA VAL A 360 10.74 5.36 20.66
C VAL A 360 10.76 3.86 20.94
N ARG A 361 9.69 3.17 20.55
CA ARG A 361 9.63 1.70 20.55
C ARG A 361 9.28 1.18 19.17
N VAL A 362 10.03 0.20 18.68
CA VAL A 362 9.83 -0.40 17.35
C VAL A 362 9.63 -1.91 17.47
N LEU A 363 8.41 -2.37 17.22
CA LEU A 363 8.05 -3.79 17.21
C LEU A 363 7.85 -4.27 15.77
N LEU A 364 8.73 -5.17 15.32
CA LEU A 364 8.68 -5.72 13.96
C LEU A 364 8.22 -7.17 13.93
N SER A 365 7.53 -7.57 12.86
CA SER A 365 7.07 -8.95 12.71
C SER A 365 8.20 -9.96 12.65
N ASN A 366 7.97 -11.13 13.25
CA ASN A 366 8.81 -12.32 13.16
C ASN A 366 8.46 -13.25 11.99
N ALA A 367 7.56 -12.84 11.10
CA ALA A 367 7.15 -13.67 9.97
C ALA A 367 8.38 -14.11 9.15
N TRP A 368 8.48 -15.41 8.87
CA TRP A 368 9.71 -16.04 8.35
C TRP A 368 10.30 -15.35 7.11
N TYR A 369 9.47 -14.84 6.21
CA TYR A 369 9.88 -14.22 4.94
C TYR A 369 10.37 -12.76 5.08
N VAL A 370 10.24 -12.16 6.27
CA VAL A 370 10.80 -10.82 6.58
C VAL A 370 11.67 -10.84 7.84
N HIS A 371 11.81 -12.01 8.48
CA HIS A 371 12.46 -12.15 9.77
C HIS A 371 13.88 -11.61 9.75
N ASP A 372 14.71 -12.06 8.80
CA ASP A 372 16.13 -11.71 8.79
C ASP A 372 16.36 -10.23 8.49
N ASP A 373 15.52 -9.63 7.65
CA ASP A 373 15.56 -8.20 7.31
C ASP A 373 15.15 -7.34 8.51
N ASN A 374 14.03 -7.69 9.14
CA ASN A 374 13.55 -7.03 10.35
C ASN A 374 14.57 -7.18 11.49
N GLN A 375 15.19 -8.36 11.66
CA GLN A 375 16.19 -8.60 12.70
C GLN A 375 17.44 -7.73 12.49
N ARG A 376 17.87 -7.50 11.24
CA ARG A 376 18.98 -6.58 10.95
C ARG A 376 18.64 -5.15 11.36
N VAL A 377 17.42 -4.69 11.08
CA VAL A 377 16.99 -3.34 11.49
C VAL A 377 16.86 -3.22 13.00
N VAL A 378 16.29 -4.22 13.69
CA VAL A 378 16.21 -4.26 15.16
C VAL A 378 17.59 -4.15 15.79
N ARG A 379 18.54 -5.00 15.37
CA ARG A 379 19.93 -4.96 15.89
C ARG A 379 20.56 -3.59 15.67
N TRP A 380 20.46 -3.06 14.47
CA TRP A 380 21.03 -1.76 14.13
C TRP A 380 20.43 -0.62 14.95
N LEU A 381 19.11 -0.62 15.18
CA LEU A 381 18.44 0.38 16.00
C LEU A 381 18.92 0.33 17.47
N ASN A 382 19.01 -0.85 18.06
CA ASN A 382 19.47 -1.02 19.44
C ASN A 382 20.96 -0.67 19.58
N GLU A 383 21.82 -1.08 18.63
CA GLU A 383 23.24 -0.69 18.62
C GLU A 383 23.41 0.84 18.57
N ARG A 384 22.56 1.54 17.81
CA ARG A 384 22.57 3.01 17.75
C ARG A 384 22.05 3.63 19.04
N ALA A 385 21.01 3.05 19.63
CA ALA A 385 20.47 3.50 20.91
C ALA A 385 21.51 3.39 22.03
N ASP A 386 22.22 2.26 22.10
CA ASP A 386 23.28 2.02 23.10
C ASP A 386 24.48 2.97 22.89
N ALA A 387 24.93 3.11 21.64
CA ALA A 387 26.10 3.95 21.32
C ALA A 387 25.85 5.45 21.58
N GLU A 388 24.61 5.92 21.39
CA GLU A 388 24.24 7.33 21.51
C GLU A 388 23.45 7.65 22.80
N GLY A 389 23.14 6.66 23.63
CA GLY A 389 22.34 6.83 24.86
C GLY A 389 20.90 7.27 24.60
N LEU A 390 20.27 6.76 23.54
CA LEU A 390 18.95 7.21 23.09
C LEU A 390 17.80 6.49 23.82
N PRO A 391 16.65 7.16 24.05
CA PRO A 391 15.44 6.51 24.53
C PRO A 391 14.76 5.73 23.39
N LEU A 392 15.45 4.73 22.83
CA LEU A 392 14.98 3.93 21.70
C LEU A 392 15.18 2.44 22.00
N GLU A 393 14.11 1.67 21.83
CA GLU A 393 14.14 0.22 21.93
C GLU A 393 13.48 -0.41 20.70
N ALA A 394 14.05 -1.51 20.19
CA ALA A 394 13.48 -2.27 19.10
C ALA A 394 13.48 -3.77 19.40
N GLU A 395 12.41 -4.46 19.01
CA GLU A 395 12.25 -5.90 19.22
C GLU A 395 11.60 -6.59 18.01
N LEU A 396 11.91 -7.88 17.84
CA LEU A 396 11.09 -8.77 17.02
C LEU A 396 9.94 -9.30 17.88
N ALA A 397 8.72 -9.21 17.36
CA ALA A 397 7.54 -9.73 18.03
C ALA A 397 7.64 -11.25 18.21
N SER A 398 7.33 -11.76 19.40
CA SER A 398 7.22 -13.21 19.65
C SER A 398 5.82 -13.52 20.16
N PRO A 399 4.80 -13.49 19.28
CA PRO A 399 3.42 -13.66 19.70
C PRO A 399 3.12 -15.11 20.12
N HIS A 400 2.17 -15.24 21.05
CA HIS A 400 1.73 -16.54 21.58
C HIS A 400 0.37 -16.97 21.02
N ASP A 401 -0.60 -16.05 21.02
CA ASP A 401 -2.00 -16.36 20.68
C ASP A 401 -2.29 -16.26 19.16
N TYR A 402 -1.38 -15.69 18.39
CA TYR A 402 -1.44 -15.54 16.94
C TYR A 402 -0.05 -15.75 16.33
N GLU A 403 0.05 -16.04 15.04
CA GLU A 403 1.32 -16.50 14.44
C GLU A 403 2.32 -15.36 14.18
N LYS A 404 1.83 -14.17 13.79
CA LYS A 404 2.69 -13.04 13.41
C LYS A 404 2.02 -11.67 13.55
N ILE A 405 2.83 -10.61 13.61
CA ILE A 405 2.37 -9.24 13.39
C ILE A 405 2.17 -9.01 11.89
N HIS A 406 1.03 -8.46 11.51
CA HIS A 406 0.78 -7.95 10.16
C HIS A 406 0.18 -6.53 10.19
N ALA A 407 0.07 -5.92 11.37
CA ALA A 407 -0.21 -4.52 11.56
C ALA A 407 0.85 -3.64 10.88
N LYS A 408 0.40 -2.47 10.43
CA LYS A 408 1.22 -1.39 9.86
C LYS A 408 0.84 -0.09 10.57
N GLY A 409 1.03 -0.15 11.88
CA GLY A 409 0.54 0.81 12.85
C GLY A 409 1.63 1.71 13.37
N VAL A 410 1.27 2.96 13.67
CA VAL A 410 2.15 3.93 14.32
C VAL A 410 1.32 4.71 15.32
N ILE A 411 1.81 4.87 16.55
CA ILE A 411 1.18 5.68 17.58
C ILE A 411 2.15 6.80 17.95
N VAL A 412 1.74 8.05 17.75
CA VAL A 412 2.51 9.25 18.12
C VAL A 412 1.82 9.96 19.28
N ASP A 413 2.60 10.25 20.33
CA ASP A 413 2.22 10.96 21.55
C ASP A 413 0.95 10.40 22.22
N ARG A 414 0.71 9.08 22.06
CA ARG A 414 -0.50 8.37 22.52
C ARG A 414 -1.80 9.08 22.12
N ARG A 415 -1.79 9.78 20.98
CA ARG A 415 -2.88 10.65 20.52
C ARG A 415 -3.15 10.51 19.02
N HIS A 416 -2.13 10.24 18.22
CA HIS A 416 -2.26 10.14 16.79
C HIS A 416 -1.91 8.73 16.36
N VAL A 417 -2.83 8.07 15.66
CA VAL A 417 -2.63 6.68 15.25
C VAL A 417 -2.77 6.55 13.75
N VAL A 418 -1.71 6.05 13.11
CA VAL A 418 -1.74 5.66 11.69
C VAL A 418 -2.21 4.21 11.60
N VAL A 419 -3.22 3.96 10.78
CA VAL A 419 -3.75 2.62 10.49
C VAL A 419 -3.95 2.49 8.99
N GLY A 420 -3.44 1.44 8.35
CA GLY A 420 -3.60 1.26 6.91
C GLY A 420 -2.74 0.16 6.32
N SER A 421 -2.60 0.20 4.99
CA SER A 421 -1.90 -0.82 4.22
C SER A 421 -0.41 -0.54 4.00
N LEU A 422 0.06 0.65 4.39
CA LEU A 422 1.43 1.15 4.18
C LEU A 422 2.48 0.40 5.01
N ASN A 423 3.17 -0.56 4.40
CA ASN A 423 4.41 -1.09 4.97
C ASN A 423 5.50 0.00 4.94
N TRP A 424 6.45 -0.08 5.87
CA TRP A 424 7.54 0.88 5.95
C TRP A 424 8.71 0.52 5.01
N ASN A 425 8.43 0.37 3.72
CA ASN A 425 9.42 0.21 2.65
C ASN A 425 9.16 1.24 1.53
N ASN A 426 10.16 1.49 0.68
CA ASN A 426 10.06 2.55 -0.34
C ASN A 426 9.04 2.21 -1.43
N ASN A 427 8.90 0.94 -1.82
CA ASN A 427 7.89 0.50 -2.80
C ASN A 427 6.48 0.84 -2.35
N SER A 428 6.14 0.46 -1.12
CA SER A 428 4.85 0.79 -0.50
C SER A 428 4.62 2.30 -0.44
N ALA A 429 5.65 3.09 -0.15
CA ALA A 429 5.50 4.53 -0.01
C ALA A 429 5.41 5.29 -1.35
N ARG A 430 5.98 4.76 -2.44
CA ARG A 430 6.25 5.53 -3.66
C ARG A 430 5.75 4.90 -4.96
N GLU A 431 5.54 3.58 -4.96
CA GLU A 431 5.19 2.84 -6.17
C GLU A 431 3.86 2.09 -6.02
N ASN A 432 3.45 1.73 -4.80
CA ASN A 432 2.17 1.07 -4.56
C ASN A 432 1.03 2.07 -4.35
N ARG A 433 -0.19 1.65 -4.71
CA ARG A 433 -1.41 2.25 -4.16
C ARG A 433 -1.63 1.73 -2.75
N GLU A 434 -1.32 2.55 -1.75
CA GLU A 434 -1.62 2.29 -0.34
C GLU A 434 -2.67 3.29 0.16
N VAL A 435 -3.44 2.88 1.17
CA VAL A 435 -4.34 3.76 1.91
C VAL A 435 -4.05 3.64 3.39
N ALA A 436 -3.95 4.78 4.07
CA ALA A 436 -3.90 4.86 5.52
C ALA A 436 -4.80 5.98 6.03
N ILE A 437 -5.17 5.87 7.30
CA ILE A 437 -5.87 6.92 8.03
C ILE A 437 -5.07 7.33 9.26
N VAL A 438 -5.10 8.61 9.58
CA VAL A 438 -4.60 9.16 10.85
C VAL A 438 -5.79 9.44 11.74
N LEU A 439 -5.95 8.63 12.78
CA LEU A 439 -6.94 8.83 13.84
C LEU A 439 -6.37 9.82 14.86
N HIS A 440 -7.04 10.95 15.06
CA HIS A 440 -6.64 11.95 16.03
C HIS A 440 -7.50 11.86 17.29
N GLY A 441 -6.85 11.86 18.46
CA GLY A 441 -7.52 11.91 19.75
C GLY A 441 -6.99 10.87 20.73
N LYS A 442 -7.10 11.19 22.02
CA LYS A 442 -6.60 10.33 23.11
C LYS A 442 -7.31 8.97 23.15
N ALA A 443 -8.56 8.88 22.66
CA ALA A 443 -9.30 7.62 22.65
C ALA A 443 -8.66 6.58 21.72
N ALA A 444 -8.30 7.00 20.49
CA ALA A 444 -7.58 6.16 19.53
C ALA A 444 -6.22 5.74 20.09
N GLY A 445 -5.43 6.74 20.53
CA GLY A 445 -4.10 6.50 21.05
C GLY A 445 -4.10 5.59 22.27
N LYS A 446 -5.00 5.79 23.23
CA LYS A 446 -5.14 4.89 24.40
C LYS A 446 -5.50 3.46 23.98
N TYR A 447 -6.40 3.29 23.01
CA TYR A 447 -6.82 1.98 22.55
C TYR A 447 -5.64 1.22 21.91
N TYR A 448 -4.98 1.83 20.92
CA TYR A 448 -3.88 1.16 20.23
C TYR A 448 -2.61 1.07 21.07
N SER A 449 -2.35 1.99 22.00
CA SER A 449 -1.27 1.82 22.97
C SER A 449 -1.53 0.58 23.83
N HIS A 450 -2.76 0.34 24.30
CA HIS A 450 -3.05 -0.89 25.05
C HIS A 450 -2.85 -2.16 24.21
N ALA A 451 -3.22 -2.12 22.92
CA ALA A 451 -2.95 -3.20 21.99
C ALA A 451 -1.43 -3.42 21.79
N PHE A 452 -0.67 -2.35 21.64
CA PHE A 452 0.79 -2.37 21.50
C PHE A 452 1.48 -2.92 22.74
N GLU A 453 1.15 -2.43 23.94
CA GLU A 453 1.73 -2.92 25.20
C GLU A 453 1.52 -4.42 25.38
N ALA A 454 0.36 -4.95 24.96
CA ALA A 454 0.11 -6.37 25.03
C ALA A 454 0.96 -7.18 24.05
N ASP A 455 1.38 -6.59 22.93
CA ASP A 455 2.22 -7.25 21.93
C ASP A 455 3.72 -7.06 22.24
N TRP A 456 4.08 -6.00 22.97
CA TRP A 456 5.45 -5.67 23.41
C TRP A 456 5.97 -6.61 24.51
N GLY A 457 7.26 -6.96 24.47
CA GLY A 457 7.91 -7.71 25.55
C GLY A 457 7.42 -9.14 25.79
N ARG A 458 6.53 -9.68 24.95
CA ARG A 458 6.17 -11.10 24.97
C ARG A 458 7.38 -11.90 24.48
N ARG A 459 8.12 -12.50 25.42
CA ARG A 459 9.16 -13.49 25.13
C ARG A 459 8.53 -14.88 25.20
N GLU A 460 8.81 -15.70 24.20
CA GLU A 460 8.59 -17.14 24.29
C GLU A 460 9.59 -17.70 25.32
N ASP A 461 9.14 -17.97 26.55
CA ASP A 461 9.81 -18.95 27.40
C ASP A 461 9.53 -20.33 26.80
N ARG A 462 10.18 -20.65 25.68
CA ARG A 462 10.26 -22.03 25.20
C ARG A 462 11.10 -22.80 26.19
N PHE A 463 10.49 -23.32 27.25
CA PHE A 463 10.97 -24.57 27.81
C PHE A 463 10.80 -25.61 26.69
N PRO A 464 11.89 -26.14 26.12
CA PRO A 464 11.76 -27.18 25.12
C PRO A 464 11.22 -28.39 25.87
N VAL A 465 9.95 -28.74 25.62
CA VAL A 465 9.34 -29.96 26.16
C VAL A 465 10.19 -31.18 25.73
N GLY A 466 10.89 -31.07 24.60
CA GLY A 466 11.92 -32.02 24.16
C GLY A 466 13.13 -32.13 25.09
N LEU A 467 13.58 -31.06 25.76
CA LEU A 467 14.69 -31.09 26.72
C LEU A 467 14.27 -31.74 28.04
N ALA A 468 13.04 -31.47 28.52
CA ALA A 468 12.48 -32.17 29.67
C ALA A 468 12.28 -33.67 29.38
N ALA A 469 11.78 -34.02 28.18
CA ALA A 469 11.66 -35.40 27.74
C ALA A 469 13.02 -36.08 27.56
N PHE A 470 14.02 -35.39 27.02
CA PHE A 470 15.38 -35.91 26.85
C PHE A 470 16.09 -36.12 28.19
N VAL A 471 15.94 -35.20 29.14
CA VAL A 471 16.46 -35.36 30.52
C VAL A 471 15.75 -36.52 31.22
N THR A 472 14.43 -36.67 31.06
CA THR A 472 13.68 -37.79 31.64
C THR A 472 14.09 -39.13 31.03
N ILE A 473 14.30 -39.19 29.71
CA ILE A 473 14.77 -40.40 29.00
C ILE A 473 16.22 -40.73 29.35
N ALA A 474 17.09 -39.72 29.49
CA ALA A 474 18.49 -39.90 29.90
C ALA A 474 18.58 -40.41 31.35
N ILE A 475 17.76 -39.88 32.27
CA ILE A 475 17.68 -40.35 33.66
C ILE A 475 17.12 -41.78 33.69
N ALA A 476 16.06 -42.09 32.94
CA ALA A 476 15.50 -43.44 32.86
C ALA A 476 16.52 -44.45 32.26
N GLY A 477 17.28 -44.04 31.25
CA GLY A 477 18.36 -44.83 30.65
C GLY A 477 19.51 -45.09 31.62
N ALA A 478 19.94 -44.08 32.37
CA ALA A 478 20.98 -44.22 33.39
C ALA A 478 20.55 -45.16 34.54
N VAL A 479 19.29 -45.06 34.99
CA VAL A 479 18.71 -45.97 36.01
C VAL A 479 18.59 -47.41 35.49
N TRP A 480 18.28 -47.60 34.20
CA TRP A 480 18.21 -48.92 33.58
C TRP A 480 19.59 -49.58 33.42
N ILE A 481 20.61 -48.81 33.04
CA ILE A 481 22.01 -49.28 32.95
C ILE A 481 22.54 -49.64 34.34
N ALA A 482 22.32 -48.79 35.35
CA ALA A 482 22.71 -49.06 36.73
C ALA A 482 22.04 -50.32 37.32
N LYS A 483 20.79 -50.61 36.94
CA LYS A 483 20.10 -51.86 37.32
C LYS A 483 20.64 -53.11 36.61
N ARG A 484 21.35 -52.96 35.49
CA ARG A 484 21.86 -54.07 34.68
C ARG A 484 23.28 -54.48 35.08
N GLU A 485 24.05 -53.59 35.69
CA GLU A 485 25.39 -53.86 36.23
C GLU A 485 25.39 -54.48 37.64
N ILE A 486 24.28 -54.39 38.39
CA ILE A 486 24.14 -55.08 39.68
C ILE A 486 23.60 -56.50 39.43
N ARG A 487 24.48 -57.41 39.06
CA ARG A 487 24.30 -58.86 39.30
C ARG A 487 25.32 -59.28 40.35
N PHE A 488 24.83 -59.67 41.52
CA PHE A 488 25.61 -60.36 42.53
C PHE A 488 25.99 -61.74 41.98
N GLU A 489 27.28 -62.03 41.87
CA GLU A 489 27.75 -63.41 41.81
C GLU A 489 27.67 -64.00 43.23
N SER A 490 27.01 -65.15 43.32
CA SER A 490 26.91 -66.02 44.49
C SER A 490 28.09 -66.98 44.58
#